data_AF-A0A0K1RZN1-F1
#
_entry.id   AF-A0A0K1RZN1-F1
#
_cell.length_a   1.000
_cell.length_b   1.000
_cell.length_c   1.000
_cell.angle_alpha   90.00
_cell.angle_beta   90.00
_cell.angle_gamma   90.00
#
_symmetry.space_group_name_H-M   'P 1'
#
loop_
_entity.id
_entity.type
_entity.pdbx_description
1 polymer ?
#
loop_
_entity_poly.entity_id
_entity_poly.type
_entity_poly.pdbx_seq_one_letter_code
_entity_poly.pdbx_strand_id
1 'polypeptide(L)'
;MVLDTEKRPRKSWVVWGEQGKYPDVIVEILSDSTANIDRNNKKILYQNTFRTPNYFGFDPNTLELQGFRLIEGQYQAISPNEQGYLWSEQLGLYLGIFDRKLRYFTADGELVPTPQEAELQQRQAKEQALLEKERERQAKEKLAQKLRELGIDPDAI
;
A
#
# COMPACT_ATOMS: atom_id res chain seq x y z
N MET A 1 -4.93 -11.69 -0.40
CA MET A 1 -3.57 -11.63 -0.97
C MET A 1 -2.89 -12.96 -0.74
N VAL A 2 -2.12 -13.39 -1.72
CA VAL A 2 -1.31 -14.60 -1.65
C VAL A 2 0.10 -14.19 -2.00
N LEU A 3 1.05 -14.49 -1.13
CA LEU A 3 2.47 -14.16 -1.28
C LEU A 3 3.14 -15.20 -2.18
N ASP A 4 4.36 -14.92 -2.65
CA ASP A 4 5.19 -15.85 -3.44
C ASP A 4 4.43 -16.57 -4.58
N THR A 5 3.73 -15.80 -5.42
CA THR A 5 3.04 -16.29 -6.62
C THR A 5 3.29 -15.36 -7.80
N GLU A 6 3.09 -15.87 -9.01
CA GLU A 6 3.18 -15.07 -10.24
C GLU A 6 2.18 -13.92 -10.21
N LYS A 7 2.68 -12.71 -10.50
CA LYS A 7 1.88 -11.49 -10.60
C LYS A 7 1.15 -11.46 -11.95
N ARG A 8 -0.10 -11.93 -11.94
CA ARG A 8 -1.04 -11.81 -13.07
C ARG A 8 -2.43 -11.40 -12.58
N PRO A 9 -3.22 -10.68 -13.40
CA PRO A 9 -4.59 -10.33 -13.05
C PRO A 9 -5.43 -11.59 -12.80
N ARG A 10 -6.15 -11.60 -11.68
CA ARG A 10 -7.08 -12.67 -11.31
C ARG A 10 -8.38 -12.05 -10.84
N LYS A 11 -9.51 -12.59 -11.28
CA LYS A 11 -10.84 -12.21 -10.77
C LYS A 11 -11.18 -12.95 -9.47
N SER A 12 -10.64 -14.15 -9.29
CA SER A 12 -10.84 -14.98 -8.10
C SER A 12 -9.60 -15.85 -7.83
N TRP A 13 -9.45 -16.32 -6.60
CA TRP A 13 -8.43 -17.28 -6.19
C TRP A 13 -9.07 -18.65 -6.02
N VAL A 14 -8.58 -19.66 -6.77
CA VAL A 14 -9.13 -21.01 -6.74
C VAL A 14 -8.01 -21.97 -6.32
N VAL A 15 -8.14 -22.52 -5.12
CA VAL A 15 -7.06 -23.28 -4.44
C VAL A 15 -6.50 -24.43 -5.29
N TRP A 16 -7.36 -25.24 -5.92
CA TRP A 16 -6.90 -26.35 -6.78
C TRP A 16 -6.19 -25.87 -8.05
N GLY A 17 -6.50 -24.67 -8.53
CA GLY A 17 -5.82 -24.05 -9.68
C GLY A 17 -4.49 -23.37 -9.32
N GLU A 18 -4.18 -23.26 -8.03
CA GLU A 18 -2.99 -22.56 -7.51
C GLU A 18 -2.17 -23.49 -6.61
N GLN A 19 -2.04 -24.76 -7.01
CA GLN A 19 -1.21 -25.78 -6.37
C GLN A 19 -1.54 -26.02 -4.88
N GLY A 20 -2.80 -25.84 -4.49
CA GLY A 20 -3.22 -26.00 -3.09
C GLY A 20 -2.85 -24.83 -2.18
N LYS A 21 -2.34 -23.72 -2.72
CA LYS A 21 -1.95 -22.56 -1.92
C LYS A 21 -3.17 -21.77 -1.47
N TYR A 22 -3.34 -21.64 -0.17
CA TYR A 22 -4.36 -20.79 0.45
C TYR A 22 -3.86 -19.35 0.59
N PRO A 23 -4.76 -18.35 0.71
CA PRO A 23 -4.36 -16.98 0.92
C PRO A 23 -3.69 -16.76 2.28
N ASP A 24 -2.62 -15.97 2.29
CA ASP A 24 -1.92 -15.51 3.50
C ASP A 24 -2.73 -14.41 4.22
N VAL A 25 -3.42 -13.57 3.43
CA VAL A 25 -4.29 -12.51 3.94
C VAL A 25 -5.62 -12.51 3.21
N ILE A 26 -6.71 -12.36 3.96
CA ILE A 26 -8.03 -12.09 3.38
C ILE A 26 -8.49 -10.71 3.84
N VAL A 27 -8.94 -9.89 2.90
CA VAL A 27 -9.57 -8.61 3.16
C VAL A 27 -10.96 -8.67 2.57
N GLU A 28 -11.98 -8.50 3.40
CA GLU A 28 -13.38 -8.54 3.01
C GLU A 28 -13.98 -7.14 3.09
N ILE A 29 -14.57 -6.69 1.99
CA ILE A 29 -15.36 -5.45 1.95
C ILE A 29 -16.81 -5.84 2.22
N LEU A 30 -17.32 -5.40 3.37
CA LEU A 30 -18.63 -5.77 3.87
C LEU A 30 -19.72 -4.93 3.18
N SER A 31 -20.86 -5.53 2.87
CA SER A 31 -22.06 -4.83 2.40
C SER A 31 -23.23 -5.07 3.34
N ASP A 32 -24.23 -4.16 3.33
CA ASP A 32 -25.38 -4.17 4.25
C ASP A 32 -26.24 -5.46 4.22
N SER A 33 -26.18 -6.25 3.14
CA SER A 33 -26.99 -7.45 2.99
C SER A 33 -26.37 -8.69 3.66
N THR A 34 -27.13 -9.30 4.58
CA THR A 34 -26.83 -10.58 5.30
C THR A 34 -25.68 -10.56 6.32
N ALA A 35 -25.31 -9.37 6.80
CA ALA A 35 -24.10 -9.07 7.58
C ALA A 35 -23.73 -10.07 8.70
N ASN A 36 -24.59 -10.34 9.70
CA ASN A 36 -24.07 -10.94 10.93
C ASN A 36 -23.83 -12.46 10.87
N ILE A 37 -24.73 -13.21 10.22
CA ILE A 37 -24.62 -14.68 10.14
C ILE A 37 -23.54 -15.07 9.12
N ASP A 38 -23.49 -14.37 7.98
CA ASP A 38 -22.50 -14.61 6.93
C ASP A 38 -21.08 -14.26 7.40
N ARG A 39 -20.90 -13.15 8.13
CA ARG A 39 -19.60 -12.75 8.72
C ARG A 39 -19.06 -13.83 9.67
N ASN A 40 -19.91 -14.38 10.55
CA ASN A 40 -19.48 -15.42 11.49
C ASN A 40 -19.09 -16.72 10.77
N ASN A 41 -19.89 -17.15 9.79
CA ASN A 41 -19.59 -18.37 9.02
C ASN A 41 -18.30 -18.24 8.22
N LYS A 42 -18.08 -17.09 7.55
CA LYS A 42 -16.85 -16.81 6.81
C LYS A 42 -15.64 -16.76 7.72
N LYS A 43 -15.73 -16.09 8.86
CA LYS A 43 -14.66 -16.07 9.86
C LYS A 43 -14.28 -17.48 10.32
N ILE A 44 -15.27 -18.33 10.63
CA ILE A 44 -15.04 -19.74 11.00
C ILE A 44 -14.39 -20.51 9.84
N LEU A 45 -14.86 -20.32 8.61
CA LEU A 45 -14.27 -20.96 7.41
C LEU A 45 -12.80 -20.56 7.23
N TYR A 46 -12.50 -19.26 7.32
CA TYR A 46 -11.14 -18.76 7.17
C TYR A 46 -10.23 -19.26 8.29
N GLN A 47 -10.75 -19.35 9.52
CA GLN A 47 -10.01 -19.84 10.68
C GLN A 47 -9.72 -21.34 10.61
N ASN A 48 -10.75 -22.16 10.37
CA ASN A 48 -10.68 -23.60 10.59
C ASN A 48 -10.27 -24.36 9.33
N THR A 49 -10.69 -23.87 8.16
CA THR A 49 -10.44 -24.55 6.87
C THR A 49 -9.28 -23.91 6.14
N PHE A 50 -9.32 -22.58 5.92
CA PHE A 50 -8.27 -21.93 5.11
C PHE A 50 -7.01 -21.67 5.93
N ARG A 51 -7.14 -21.61 7.26
CA ARG A 51 -6.04 -21.30 8.19
C ARG A 51 -5.31 -20.01 7.80
N THR A 52 -6.06 -19.03 7.30
CA THR A 52 -5.51 -17.76 6.82
C THR A 52 -4.83 -17.01 7.98
N PRO A 53 -3.54 -16.68 7.89
CA PRO A 53 -2.83 -16.01 8.99
C PRO A 53 -3.42 -14.66 9.41
N ASN A 54 -3.78 -13.77 8.47
CA ASN A 54 -4.47 -12.52 8.79
C ASN A 54 -5.81 -12.39 8.03
N TYR A 55 -6.88 -12.00 8.74
CA TYR A 55 -8.20 -11.71 8.16
C TYR A 55 -8.67 -10.33 8.58
N PHE A 56 -9.10 -9.51 7.62
CA PHE A 56 -9.61 -8.16 7.85
C PHE A 56 -11.01 -8.01 7.25
N GLY A 57 -11.90 -7.37 8.01
CA GLY A 57 -13.21 -6.95 7.55
C GLY A 57 -13.31 -5.43 7.56
N PHE A 58 -13.72 -4.83 6.45
CA PHE A 58 -13.92 -3.39 6.33
C PHE A 58 -15.33 -3.09 5.85
N ASP A 59 -16.06 -2.28 6.60
CA ASP A 59 -17.38 -1.78 6.24
C ASP A 59 -17.25 -0.35 5.67
N PRO A 60 -17.47 -0.13 4.36
CA PRO A 60 -17.31 1.18 3.75
C PRO A 60 -18.41 2.18 4.14
N ASN A 61 -19.54 1.70 4.68
CA ASN A 61 -20.65 2.53 5.11
C ASN A 61 -20.38 3.10 6.51
N THR A 62 -20.01 2.23 7.45
CA THR A 62 -19.74 2.62 8.85
C THR A 62 -18.30 3.06 9.09
N LEU A 63 -17.40 2.79 8.15
CA LEU A 63 -15.95 2.94 8.31
C LEU A 63 -15.40 2.10 9.47
N GLU A 64 -16.02 0.95 9.74
CA GLU A 64 -15.52 0.00 10.72
C GLU A 64 -14.45 -0.89 10.07
N LEU A 65 -13.28 -0.98 10.70
CA LEU A 65 -12.20 -1.88 10.32
C LEU A 65 -11.91 -2.83 11.49
N GLN A 66 -12.03 -4.12 11.24
CA GLN A 66 -11.66 -5.18 12.17
C GLN A 66 -10.57 -6.06 11.55
N GLY A 67 -9.66 -6.54 12.39
CA GLY A 67 -8.56 -7.41 11.98
C GLY A 67 -8.38 -8.54 12.97
N PHE A 68 -8.03 -9.70 12.44
CA PHE A 68 -7.80 -10.91 13.19
C PHE A 68 -6.52 -11.58 12.74
N ARG A 69 -5.75 -12.09 13.69
CA ARG A 69 -4.57 -12.93 13.43
C ARG A 69 -4.79 -14.33 13.96
N LEU A 70 -4.34 -15.33 13.22
CA LEU A 70 -4.46 -16.73 13.60
C LEU A 70 -3.33 -17.11 14.56
N ILE A 71 -3.67 -17.43 15.80
CA ILE A 71 -2.73 -17.92 16.83
C ILE A 71 -3.25 -19.24 17.35
N GLU A 72 -2.42 -20.28 17.30
CA GLU A 72 -2.77 -21.64 17.75
C GLU A 72 -4.11 -22.14 17.16
N GLY A 73 -4.35 -21.79 15.90
CA GLY A 73 -5.56 -22.18 15.16
C GLY A 73 -6.83 -21.43 15.52
N GLN A 74 -6.75 -20.37 16.35
CA GLN A 74 -7.86 -19.49 16.70
C GLN A 74 -7.58 -18.04 16.32
N TYR A 75 -8.59 -17.33 15.85
CA TYR A 75 -8.47 -15.92 15.54
C TYR A 75 -8.52 -15.07 16.80
N GLN A 76 -7.50 -14.25 16.96
CA GLN A 76 -7.42 -13.21 17.98
C GLN A 76 -7.54 -11.84 17.31
N ALA A 77 -8.29 -10.93 17.92
CA ALA A 77 -8.41 -9.57 17.42
C ALA A 77 -7.04 -8.87 17.43
N ILE A 78 -6.76 -8.12 16.38
CA ILE A 78 -5.56 -7.28 16.27
C ILE A 78 -5.91 -5.94 16.92
N SER A 79 -5.11 -5.54 17.92
CA SER A 79 -5.25 -4.22 18.53
C SER A 79 -4.75 -3.14 17.58
N PRO A 80 -5.48 -2.02 17.43
CA PRO A 80 -5.00 -0.89 16.65
C PRO A 80 -3.81 -0.20 17.32
N ASN A 81 -2.96 0.43 16.52
CA ASN A 81 -1.97 1.39 17.00
C ASN A 81 -2.64 2.75 17.34
N GLU A 82 -1.82 3.74 17.72
CA GLU A 82 -2.30 5.09 18.10
C GLU A 82 -3.10 5.79 16.99
N GLN A 83 -2.82 5.47 15.72
CA GLN A 83 -3.48 6.01 14.54
C GLN A 83 -4.73 5.21 14.13
N GLY A 84 -5.07 4.14 14.87
CA GLY A 84 -6.20 3.27 14.54
C GLY A 84 -5.90 2.20 13.50
N TYR A 85 -4.63 1.96 13.17
CA TYR A 85 -4.23 1.02 12.12
C TYR A 85 -3.95 -0.38 12.66
N LEU A 86 -4.26 -1.40 11.86
CA LEU A 86 -4.12 -2.81 12.20
C LEU A 86 -2.93 -3.42 11.46
N TRP A 87 -1.97 -3.99 12.21
CA TRP A 87 -0.77 -4.58 11.62
C TRP A 87 -1.06 -5.93 10.96
N SER A 88 -0.50 -6.18 9.77
CA SER A 88 -0.47 -7.50 9.15
C SER A 88 0.97 -8.01 9.11
N GLU A 89 1.27 -9.05 9.88
CA GLU A 89 2.59 -9.69 9.90
C GLU A 89 2.95 -10.29 8.53
N GLN A 90 1.95 -10.76 7.77
CA GLN A 90 2.16 -11.33 6.43
C GLN A 90 2.58 -10.29 5.40
N LEU A 91 2.01 -9.07 5.47
CA LEU A 91 2.31 -8.02 4.50
C LEU A 91 3.49 -7.16 4.90
N GLY A 92 3.83 -7.11 6.19
CA GLY A 92 4.75 -6.10 6.73
C GLY A 92 4.18 -4.68 6.59
N LEU A 93 2.85 -4.55 6.59
CA LEU A 93 2.12 -3.30 6.39
C LEU A 93 0.96 -3.20 7.39
N TYR A 94 0.62 -1.96 7.72
CA TYR A 94 -0.60 -1.62 8.41
C TYR A 94 -1.76 -1.50 7.41
N LEU A 95 -2.96 -1.91 7.84
CA LEU A 95 -4.22 -1.58 7.20
C LEU A 95 -4.91 -0.48 8.03
N GLY A 96 -5.36 0.58 7.36
CA GLY A 96 -6.02 1.70 8.01
C GLY A 96 -7.00 2.40 7.09
N ILE A 97 -7.79 3.31 7.66
CA ILE A 97 -8.77 4.09 6.90
C ILE A 97 -8.20 5.48 6.64
N PHE A 98 -8.18 5.88 5.38
CA PHE A 98 -7.77 7.21 4.95
C PHE A 98 -8.64 7.66 3.78
N ASP A 99 -9.14 8.90 3.86
CA ASP A 99 -10.11 9.44 2.90
C ASP A 99 -11.31 8.48 2.68
N ARG A 100 -11.85 7.96 3.80
CA ARG A 100 -12.97 6.99 3.83
C ARG A 100 -12.72 5.69 3.05
N LYS A 101 -11.47 5.39 2.71
CA LYS A 101 -11.06 4.19 1.97
C LYS A 101 -10.11 3.36 2.82
N LEU A 102 -10.16 2.05 2.64
CA LEU A 102 -9.14 1.15 3.15
C LEU A 102 -7.83 1.37 2.38
N ARG A 103 -6.75 1.62 3.10
CA ARG A 103 -5.41 1.90 2.56
C ARG A 103 -4.35 1.10 3.33
N TYR A 104 -3.18 0.96 2.71
CA TYR A 104 -2.01 0.38 3.34
C TYR A 104 -1.05 1.46 3.82
N PHE A 105 -0.37 1.20 4.93
CA PHE A 105 0.64 2.08 5.50
C PHE A 105 1.91 1.28 5.82
N THR A 106 3.06 1.91 5.66
CA THR A 106 4.36 1.33 6.04
C THR A 106 4.45 1.16 7.55
N ALA A 107 5.47 0.44 8.04
CA ALA A 107 5.73 0.30 9.47
C ALA A 107 5.93 1.65 10.18
N ASP A 108 6.43 2.65 9.45
CA ASP A 108 6.64 4.02 9.93
C ASP A 108 5.37 4.89 9.88
N GLY A 109 4.25 4.32 9.40
CA GLY A 109 2.96 5.00 9.30
C GLY A 109 2.75 5.82 8.02
N GLU A 110 3.63 5.70 7.03
CA GLU A 110 3.50 6.41 5.76
C GLU A 110 2.47 5.74 4.84
N LEU A 111 1.65 6.54 4.15
CA LEU A 111 0.67 6.03 3.20
C LEU A 111 1.34 5.37 2.00
N VAL A 112 1.06 4.09 1.76
CA VAL A 112 1.54 3.39 0.57
C VAL A 112 0.75 3.90 -0.66
N PRO A 113 1.44 4.42 -1.68
CA PRO A 113 0.77 4.91 -2.88
C PRO A 113 0.17 3.76 -3.69
N THR A 114 -0.97 4.01 -4.30
CA THR A 114 -1.48 3.17 -5.38
C THR A 114 -0.54 3.22 -6.58
N PRO A 115 -0.58 2.23 -7.50
CA PRO A 115 0.25 2.27 -8.71
C PRO A 115 0.07 3.56 -9.51
N GLN A 116 -1.15 4.11 -9.58
CA GLN A 116 -1.46 5.35 -10.27
C GLN A 116 -0.88 6.58 -9.55
N GLU A 117 -1.00 6.64 -8.22
CA GLU A 117 -0.39 7.71 -7.41
C GLU A 117 1.14 7.68 -7.53
N ALA A 118 1.75 6.49 -7.48
CA ALA A 118 3.20 6.33 -7.61
C ALA A 118 3.70 6.78 -9.00
N GLU A 119 2.99 6.42 -10.08
CA GLU A 119 3.33 6.87 -11.43
C GLU A 119 3.21 8.39 -11.57
N LEU A 120 2.19 9.00 -10.96
CA LEU A 120 2.03 10.46 -10.95
C LEU A 120 3.16 11.14 -10.19
N GLN A 121 3.50 10.66 -8.99
CA GLN A 121 4.62 11.17 -8.20
C GLN A 121 5.95 11.07 -8.96
N GLN A 122 6.20 9.94 -9.62
CA GLN A 122 7.41 9.76 -10.42
C GLN A 122 7.47 10.73 -11.61
N ARG A 123 6.33 10.96 -12.30
CA ARG A 123 6.25 11.93 -13.39
C ARG A 123 6.53 13.35 -12.89
N GLN A 124 5.92 13.76 -11.79
CA GLN A 124 6.12 15.07 -11.18
C GLN A 124 7.57 15.27 -10.73
N ALA A 125 8.18 14.28 -10.07
CA ALA A 125 9.57 14.34 -9.64
C ALA A 125 10.53 14.47 -10.83
N LYS A 126 10.25 13.76 -11.93
CA LYS A 126 11.05 13.84 -13.16
C LYS A 126 10.93 15.22 -13.82
N GLU A 127 9.73 15.80 -13.86
CA GLU A 127 9.51 17.13 -14.41
C GLU A 127 10.18 18.22 -13.57
N GLN A 128 10.09 18.12 -12.25
CA GLN A 128 10.79 19.04 -11.33
C GLN A 128 12.30 18.96 -11.50
N ALA A 129 12.88 17.76 -11.56
CA ALA A 129 14.31 17.58 -11.79
C ALA A 129 14.77 18.15 -13.15
N LEU A 130 13.93 18.06 -14.19
CA LEU A 130 14.24 18.66 -15.49
C LEU A 130 14.23 20.20 -15.44
N LEU A 131 13.24 20.78 -14.78
CA LEU A 131 13.13 22.23 -14.59
C LEU A 131 14.29 22.77 -13.75
N GLU A 132 14.71 22.07 -12.70
CA GLU A 132 15.85 22.45 -11.87
C GLU A 132 17.16 22.41 -12.67
N LYS A 133 17.39 21.33 -13.43
CA LYS A 133 18.56 21.21 -14.30
C LYS A 133 18.63 22.32 -15.37
N GLU A 134 17.48 22.69 -15.95
CA GLU A 134 17.41 23.78 -16.92
C GLU A 134 17.70 25.15 -16.26
N ARG A 135 17.16 25.39 -15.06
CA ARG A 135 17.48 26.60 -14.29
C ARG A 135 18.95 26.69 -13.92
N GLU A 136 19.55 25.59 -13.48
CA GLU A 136 20.99 25.53 -13.19
C GLU A 136 21.82 25.81 -14.43
N ARG A 137 21.45 25.24 -15.58
CA ARG A 137 22.13 25.49 -16.86
C ARG A 137 22.06 26.96 -17.25
N GLN A 138 20.87 27.56 -17.20
CA GLN A 138 20.69 28.98 -17.52
C GLN A 138 21.44 29.89 -16.55
N ALA A 139 21.49 29.54 -15.25
CA ALA A 139 22.26 30.27 -14.26
C ALA A 139 23.77 30.19 -14.53
N LYS A 140 24.28 28.99 -14.87
CA LYS A 140 25.68 28.79 -15.26
C LYS A 140 26.04 29.55 -16.53
N GLU A 141 25.19 29.51 -17.56
CA GLU A 141 25.42 30.25 -18.81
C GLU A 141 25.45 31.77 -18.58
N LYS A 142 24.52 32.31 -17.79
CA LYS A 142 24.52 33.74 -17.40
C LYS A 142 25.75 34.13 -16.59
N LEU A 143 26.18 33.27 -15.66
CA LEU A 143 27.38 33.51 -14.87
C LEU A 143 28.63 33.51 -15.75
N ALA A 144 28.77 32.52 -16.65
CA ALA A 144 29.87 32.45 -17.60
C ALA A 144 29.91 33.67 -18.52
N GLN A 145 28.75 34.13 -19.01
CA GLN A 145 28.68 35.36 -19.79
C GLN A 145 29.18 36.58 -18.99
N LYS A 146 28.73 36.73 -17.74
CA LYS A 146 29.14 37.84 -16.88
C LYS A 146 30.62 37.80 -16.52
N LEU A 147 31.21 36.61 -16.36
CA LEU A 147 32.66 36.44 -16.15
C LEU A 147 33.44 36.86 -17.40
N ARG A 148 32.98 36.47 -18.60
CA ARG A 148 33.59 36.91 -19.88
C ARG A 148 33.52 38.43 -20.06
N GLU A 149 32.41 39.07 -19.69
CA GLU A 149 32.26 40.53 -19.71
C GLU A 149 33.25 41.24 -18.75
N LEU A 150 33.63 40.59 -17.65
CA LEU A 150 34.64 41.06 -16.71
C LEU A 150 36.08 40.72 -17.12
N GLY A 151 36.28 40.10 -18.29
CA GLY A 151 37.59 39.69 -18.79
C GLY A 151 38.19 38.45 -18.11
N ILE A 152 37.38 37.70 -17.37
CA ILE A 152 37.77 36.45 -16.71
C ILE A 152 37.35 35.29 -17.61
N ASP A 153 38.29 34.41 -17.97
CA ASP A 153 38.00 33.19 -18.72
C ASP A 153 37.28 32.17 -17.81
N PRO A 154 35.99 31.84 -18.07
CA PRO A 154 35.25 30.89 -17.25
C PRO A 154 35.73 29.46 -17.40
N ASP A 155 36.47 29.13 -18.48
CA ASP A 155 36.93 27.79 -18.80
C ASP A 155 38.33 27.50 -18.22
N ALA A 156 38.93 28.48 -17.53
CA ALA A 156 40.25 28.41 -16.90
C ALA A 156 40.21 28.20 -15.37
N ILE A 157 39.00 28.05 -14.78
CA ILE A 157 38.74 27.75 -13.35
C ILE A 157 38.15 26.34 -13.24
#